data_AF-A0A0P9DL52-F1
#
_entry.id   AF-A0A0P9DL52-F1
#
_cell.length_a   1.000
_cell.length_b   1.000
_cell.length_c   1.000
_cell.angle_alpha   90.00
_cell.angle_beta   90.00
_cell.angle_gamma   90.00
#
_symmetry.space_group_name_H-M   'P 1'
#
loop_
_entity.id
_entity.type
_entity.pdbx_description
1 polymer ?
#
loop_
_entity_poly.entity_id
_entity_poly.type
_entity_poly.pdbx_seq_one_letter_code
_entity_poly.pdbx_strand_id
1 'polypeptide(L)'
;MAFFDLSLDQLRAYTPPRDEPADFDAFWRDTLADAERTPLDARFEPFDSGMRLVETFDVTFSGYGGQPIRGWLVLPRARSGPLPCVVEY
;
A
#
# COMPACT_ATOMS: atom_id res chain seq x y z
N MET A 1 -15.82 -16.65 24.52
CA MET A 1 -16.41 -17.52 23.47
C MET A 1 -15.26 -17.96 22.60
N ALA A 2 -15.11 -19.26 22.30
CA ALA A 2 -14.03 -19.69 21.42
C ALA A 2 -14.35 -19.22 19.99
N PHE A 3 -13.38 -18.57 19.34
CA PHE A 3 -13.46 -18.26 17.91
C PHE A 3 -13.36 -19.58 17.14
N PHE A 4 -14.29 -19.86 16.23
CA PHE A 4 -14.30 -21.07 15.41
C PHE A 4 -14.55 -20.70 13.94
N ASP A 5 -14.04 -21.52 13.03
CA ASP A 5 -14.17 -21.38 11.58
C ASP A 5 -14.22 -22.81 10.97
N LEU A 6 -14.27 -22.89 9.64
CA LEU A 6 -14.08 -24.12 8.87
C LEU A 6 -12.75 -24.81 9.24
N SER A 7 -12.71 -26.13 9.13
CA SER A 7 -11.46 -26.88 9.28
C SER A 7 -10.46 -26.50 8.18
N LEU A 8 -9.16 -26.73 8.41
CA LEU A 8 -8.11 -26.45 7.43
C LEU A 8 -8.39 -27.08 6.06
N ASP A 9 -8.88 -28.32 6.03
CA ASP A 9 -9.18 -29.01 4.77
C ASP A 9 -10.38 -28.41 4.05
N GLN A 10 -11.36 -27.90 4.79
CA GLN A 10 -12.48 -27.14 4.23
C GLN A 10 -12.03 -25.78 3.72
N LEU A 11 -11.18 -25.03 4.45
CA LEU A 11 -10.64 -23.74 4.03
C LEU A 11 -9.82 -23.84 2.74
N ARG A 12 -9.03 -24.92 2.58
CA ARG A 12 -8.25 -25.17 1.35
C ARG A 12 -9.12 -25.34 0.11
N ALA A 13 -10.34 -25.85 0.27
CA ALA A 13 -11.29 -26.06 -0.81
C ALA A 13 -12.35 -24.93 -0.91
N TYR A 14 -12.33 -23.98 0.02
CA TYR A 14 -13.38 -22.97 0.13
C TYR A 14 -13.30 -21.96 -1.03
N THR A 15 -14.25 -22.06 -1.95
CA THR A 15 -14.34 -21.24 -3.15
C THR A 15 -15.79 -20.75 -3.33
N PRO A 16 -16.25 -19.76 -2.53
CA PRO A 16 -17.62 -19.28 -2.65
C PRO A 16 -17.87 -18.63 -4.03
N PRO A 17 -19.12 -18.62 -4.52
CA PRO A 17 -19.45 -17.84 -5.72
C PRO A 17 -19.14 -16.36 -5.48
N ARG A 18 -18.69 -15.67 -6.53
CA ARG A 18 -18.40 -14.24 -6.49
C ARG A 18 -19.63 -13.45 -6.90
N ASP A 19 -20.01 -12.48 -6.08
CA ASP A 19 -21.02 -11.48 -6.41
C ASP A 19 -20.31 -10.24 -6.97
N GLU A 20 -19.96 -10.27 -8.26
CA GLU A 20 -19.32 -9.14 -8.94
C GLU A 20 -20.35 -8.26 -9.66
N PRO A 21 -20.41 -6.95 -9.37
CA PRO A 21 -21.25 -6.01 -10.11
C PRO A 21 -20.90 -5.95 -11.59
N ALA A 22 -21.90 -5.70 -12.44
CA ALA A 22 -21.72 -5.64 -13.90
C ALA A 22 -20.76 -4.53 -14.37
N ASP A 23 -20.55 -3.51 -13.54
CA ASP A 23 -19.70 -2.35 -13.80
C ASP A 23 -18.35 -2.38 -13.04
N PHE A 24 -18.00 -3.49 -12.38
CA PHE A 24 -16.81 -3.59 -11.54
C PHE A 24 -15.52 -3.10 -12.23
N ASP A 25 -15.27 -3.56 -13.45
CA ASP A 25 -14.09 -3.15 -14.22
C ASP A 25 -14.14 -1.68 -14.63
N ALA A 26 -15.34 -1.17 -14.95
CA ALA A 26 -15.52 0.23 -15.32
C ALA A 26 -15.28 1.16 -14.13
N PHE A 27 -15.84 0.81 -12.98
CA PHE A 27 -15.64 1.53 -11.72
C PHE A 27 -14.15 1.69 -11.39
N TRP A 28 -13.36 0.61 -11.44
CA TRP A 28 -11.94 0.68 -11.12
C TRP A 28 -11.12 1.42 -12.16
N ARG A 29 -11.41 1.23 -13.45
CA ARG A 29 -10.75 1.98 -14.52
C ARG A 29 -10.97 3.48 -14.37
N ASP A 30 -12.21 3.90 -14.12
CA ASP A 30 -12.56 5.31 -13.99
C ASP A 30 -11.93 5.91 -12.72
N THR A 31 -11.95 5.15 -11.61
CA THR A 31 -11.30 5.55 -10.34
C THR A 31 -9.79 5.78 -10.52
N LEU A 32 -9.10 4.89 -11.23
CA LEU A 32 -7.66 5.04 -11.49
C LEU A 32 -7.36 6.16 -12.48
N ALA A 33 -8.19 6.33 -13.52
CA ALA A 33 -8.04 7.44 -14.48
C ALA A 33 -8.22 8.81 -13.79
N ASP A 34 -9.12 8.92 -12.82
CA ASP A 34 -9.26 10.14 -12.01
C ASP A 34 -8.05 10.36 -11.09
N ALA A 35 -7.47 9.31 -10.52
CA ALA A 35 -6.25 9.40 -9.71
C ALA A 35 -5.05 9.87 -10.54
N GLU A 36 -4.87 9.38 -11.77
CA GLU A 36 -3.77 9.77 -12.67
C GLU A 36 -3.78 11.25 -13.06
N ARG A 37 -4.95 11.91 -13.01
CA ARG A 37 -5.07 13.36 -13.26
C ARG A 37 -4.50 14.20 -12.13
N THR A 38 -4.33 13.62 -10.95
CA THR A 38 -3.79 14.31 -9.78
C THR A 38 -2.29 14.05 -9.70
N PRO A 39 -1.43 15.09 -9.70
CA PRO A 39 -0.01 14.91 -9.51
C PRO A 39 0.26 14.21 -8.17
N LEU A 40 1.17 13.23 -8.16
CA LEU A 40 1.51 12.48 -6.95
C LEU A 40 2.11 13.39 -5.85
N ASP A 41 2.75 14.50 -6.22
CA ASP A 41 3.43 15.47 -5.32
C ASP A 41 4.18 14.79 -4.16
N ALA A 42 4.92 13.71 -4.47
CA ALA A 42 5.63 12.94 -3.46
C ALA A 42 6.81 13.72 -2.89
N ARG A 43 6.82 13.87 -1.57
CA ARG A 43 7.86 14.53 -0.79
C ARG A 43 8.46 13.55 0.20
N PHE A 44 9.78 13.61 0.33
CA PHE A 44 10.57 12.73 1.18
C PHE A 44 11.48 13.59 2.05
N GLU A 45 11.05 13.85 3.29
CA GLU A 45 11.78 14.71 4.22
C GLU A 45 12.60 13.85 5.17
N PRO A 46 13.94 14.05 5.28
CA PRO A 46 14.75 13.30 6.23
C PRO A 46 14.22 13.45 7.65
N PHE A 47 14.04 12.31 8.33
CA PHE A 47 13.59 12.25 9.71
C PHE A 47 14.63 11.55 10.58
N ASP A 48 15.06 12.21 11.65
CA ASP A 48 15.98 11.61 12.61
C ASP A 48 15.22 10.65 13.54
N SER A 49 15.26 9.37 13.19
CA SER A 49 14.70 8.29 14.00
C SER A 49 15.65 7.77 15.08
N GLY A 50 16.87 8.31 15.20
CA GLY A 50 17.92 7.80 16.10
C GLY A 50 18.52 6.46 15.67
N MET A 51 18.10 5.90 14.53
CA MET A 51 18.54 4.59 14.04
C MET A 51 19.87 4.69 13.28
N ARG A 52 20.78 3.78 13.62
CA ARG A 52 22.15 3.76 13.07
C ARG A 52 22.27 3.02 11.73
N LEU A 53 21.48 1.97 11.53
CA LEU A 53 21.62 1.11 10.35
C LEU A 53 20.70 1.52 9.20
N VAL A 54 19.69 2.33 9.49
CA VAL A 54 18.72 2.83 8.51
C VAL A 54 18.65 4.35 8.56
N GLU A 55 18.26 4.93 7.43
CA GLU A 55 17.78 6.30 7.34
C GLU A 55 16.26 6.27 7.12
N THR A 56 15.58 7.25 7.69
CA THR A 56 14.12 7.33 7.68
C THR A 56 13.72 8.64 7.03
N PHE A 57 12.68 8.60 6.19
CA PHE A 57 12.07 9.78 5.60
C PHE A 57 10.60 9.82 5.95
N ASP A 58 10.14 10.99 6.38
CA ASP A 58 8.74 11.34 6.43
C ASP A 58 8.24 11.56 5.00
N VAL A 59 7.32 10.71 4.56
CA VAL A 59 6.79 10.72 3.20
C VAL A 59 5.42 11.35 3.21
N THR A 60 5.18 12.26 2.28
CA THR A 60 3.82 12.74 1.96
C THR A 60 3.59 12.63 0.46
N PHE A 61 2.44 12.12 0.03
CA PHE A 61 2.04 12.08 -1.37
C PHE A 61 0.52 12.22 -1.51
N SER A 62 0.06 12.59 -2.70
CA SER A 62 -1.36 12.70 -3.02
C SER A 62 -2.00 11.34 -3.28
N GLY A 63 -2.96 10.96 -2.45
CA GLY A 63 -3.83 9.79 -2.62
C GLY A 63 -5.13 10.12 -3.37
N TYR A 64 -6.19 9.40 -3.06
CA TYR A 64 -7.50 9.58 -3.71
C TYR A 64 -7.99 11.03 -3.60
N GLY A 65 -8.41 11.61 -4.73
CA GLY A 65 -8.86 13.00 -4.81
C GLY A 65 -7.82 14.05 -4.39
N GLY A 66 -6.52 13.69 -4.40
CA GLY A 66 -5.42 14.58 -4.00
C GLY A 66 -5.23 14.73 -2.50
N GLN A 67 -5.89 13.91 -1.68
CA GLN A 67 -5.73 13.94 -0.24
C GLN A 67 -4.30 13.58 0.17
N PRO A 68 -3.66 14.32 1.10
CA PRO A 68 -2.30 14.01 1.53
C PRO A 68 -2.27 12.73 2.37
N ILE A 69 -1.53 11.73 1.90
CA ILE A 69 -1.23 10.49 2.60
C ILE A 69 0.18 10.56 3.15
N ARG A 70 0.37 10.12 4.41
CA ARG A 70 1.67 10.10 5.08
C ARG A 70 2.15 8.70 5.35
N GLY A 71 3.46 8.53 5.40
CA GLY A 71 4.10 7.26 5.73
C GLY A 71 5.59 7.43 6.02
N TRP A 72 6.26 6.32 6.32
CA TRP A 72 7.70 6.28 6.53
C TRP A 72 8.37 5.51 5.39
N LEU A 73 9.40 6.10 4.78
CA LEU A 73 10.33 5.36 3.94
C LEU A 73 11.57 5.04 4.76
N VAL A 74 11.87 3.76 4.92
CA VAL A 74 13.02 3.28 5.69
C VAL A 74 14.00 2.61 4.73
N LEU A 75 15.22 3.14 4.65
CA LEU A 75 16.27 2.63 3.77
C LEU A 75 17.48 2.16 4.57
N PRO A 76 18.11 1.01 4.24
CA PRO A 76 19.43 0.67 4.74
C PRO A 76 20.45 1.75 4.37
N ARG A 77 21.24 2.23 5.34
CA ARG A 77 22.27 3.27 5.07
C ARG A 77 23.36 2.76 4.13
N ALA A 78 23.78 1.52 4.30
CA ALA A 78 24.77 0.88 3.43
C ALA A 78 24.08 0.31 2.19
N ARG A 79 24.15 1.04 1.07
CA ARG A 79 23.63 0.62 -0.25
C ARG A 79 24.53 1.12 -1.37
N SER A 80 24.63 0.35 -2.45
CA SER A 80 25.47 0.67 -3.63
C SER A 80 24.67 0.73 -4.94
N GLY A 81 23.34 0.76 -4.88
CA GLY A 81 22.47 0.79 -6.05
C GLY A 81 20.99 0.72 -5.68
N PRO A 82 20.11 0.51 -6.68
CA PRO A 82 18.69 0.29 -6.44
C PRO A 82 18.45 -0.89 -5.50
N LEU A 83 17.45 -0.76 -4.64
CA LEU A 83 17.05 -1.78 -3.67
C LEU A 83 15.68 -2.35 -4.05
N PRO A 84 15.39 -3.61 -3.71
CA PRO A 84 14.01 -4.07 -3.65
C PRO A 84 13.23 -3.23 -2.63
N CYS A 85 11.93 -3.06 -2.86
CA CYS A 85 11.05 -2.27 -2.01
C CYS A 85 9.87 -3.12 -1.53
N VAL A 86 9.50 -2.95 -0.27
CA VAL A 86 8.25 -3.47 0.30
C VAL A 86 7.37 -2.27 0.64
N VAL A 87 6.13 -2.28 0.17
CA VAL A 87 5.10 -1.31 0.57
C VAL A 87 4.22 -1.97 1.63
N GLU A 88 4.24 -1.44 2.85
CA GLU A 88 3.42 -1.88 3.98
C GLU A 88 2.38 -0.79 4.29
N TYR A 89 1.10 -1.18 4.40
CA TYR A 89 -0.04 -0.29 4.61
C TYR A 89 -1.12 -0.95 5.47
#